data_AF-A0A966EG29-F1
#
_entry.id   AF-A0A966EG29-F1
#
_cell.length_a   1.000
_cell.length_b   1.000
_cell.length_c   1.000
_cell.angle_alpha   90.00
_cell.angle_beta   90.00
_cell.angle_gamma   90.00
#
_symmetry.space_group_name_H-M   'P 1'
#
loop_
_entity.id
_entity.type
_entity.pdbx_description
1 polymer ?
#
loop_
_entity_poly.entity_id
_entity_poly.type
_entity_poly.pdbx_seq_one_letter_code
_entity_poly.pdbx_strand_id
1 'polypeptide(L)'
;RLAAVQGESLNWLPEAGLLTITGMPGGSDARYTLFRNTGHSNVSHLLSEKQQILPEEDTLTVVAGLIGAYPNAFYRVDRKQLSHLVTAISTLENEADYAAFMDRFGVRRSDPAFWEHSDDLFAAFQSLSPVAAGRFDYNRLENR
;
A
#
# COMPACT_ATOMS: atom_id res chain seq x y z
N ARG A 1 -13.01 -7.51 -0.86
CA ARG A 1 -12.51 -7.76 -2.23
C ARG A 1 -11.01 -7.51 -2.31
N LEU A 2 -10.49 -6.32 -1.95
CA LEU A 2 -9.04 -6.08 -1.91
C LEU A 2 -8.29 -7.06 -0.98
N ALA A 3 -8.78 -7.28 0.25
CA ALA A 3 -8.21 -8.25 1.20
C ALA A 3 -8.34 -9.73 0.78
N ALA A 4 -8.96 -10.02 -0.36
CA ALA A 4 -9.08 -11.37 -0.91
C ALA A 4 -8.11 -11.61 -2.08
N VAL A 5 -7.27 -10.62 -2.44
CA VAL A 5 -6.19 -10.82 -3.40
C VAL A 5 -5.10 -11.65 -2.74
N GLN A 6 -4.62 -12.65 -3.46
CA GLN A 6 -3.60 -13.60 -3.05
C GLN A 6 -2.75 -14.00 -4.27
N GLY A 7 -1.51 -14.43 -4.04
CA GLY A 7 -0.63 -14.99 -5.05
C GLY A 7 0.34 -13.97 -5.65
N GLU A 8 1.03 -14.41 -6.72
CA GLU A 8 2.26 -13.79 -7.21
C GLU A 8 2.15 -12.30 -7.56
N SER A 9 0.95 -11.84 -7.94
CA SER A 9 0.69 -10.43 -8.22
C SER A 9 1.08 -9.49 -7.07
N LEU A 10 0.97 -9.96 -5.83
CA LEU A 10 1.29 -9.17 -4.66
C LEU A 10 2.79 -8.95 -4.47
N ASN A 11 3.65 -9.79 -5.06
CA ASN A 11 5.11 -9.63 -4.98
C ASN A 11 5.59 -8.31 -5.59
N TRP A 12 4.79 -7.72 -6.50
CA TRP A 12 5.05 -6.41 -7.08
C TRP A 12 4.73 -5.24 -6.15
N LEU A 13 3.85 -5.42 -5.16
CA LEU A 13 3.57 -4.41 -4.15
C LEU A 13 4.69 -4.35 -3.10
N PRO A 14 4.96 -3.19 -2.50
CA PRO A 14 5.85 -3.13 -1.36
C PRO A 14 5.19 -3.70 -0.09
N GLU A 15 5.98 -3.86 0.98
CA GLU A 15 5.52 -4.45 2.25
C GLU A 15 4.38 -3.65 2.91
N ALA A 16 4.50 -2.32 2.97
CA ALA A 16 3.52 -1.46 3.62
C ALA A 16 3.11 -0.27 2.72
N GLY A 17 1.83 -0.20 2.35
CA GLY A 17 1.25 0.90 1.57
C GLY A 17 0.12 1.61 2.32
N LEU A 18 -0.01 2.93 2.13
CA LEU A 18 -1.15 3.69 2.65
C LEU A 18 -2.12 3.99 1.51
N LEU A 19 -3.39 3.60 1.68
CA LEU A 19 -4.45 3.79 0.70
C LEU A 19 -5.44 4.84 1.18
N THR A 20 -5.63 5.85 0.34
CA THR A 20 -6.65 6.89 0.48
C THR A 20 -7.76 6.67 -0.52
N ILE A 21 -8.99 6.51 -0.02
CA ILE A 21 -10.20 6.41 -0.84
C ILE A 21 -11.00 7.70 -0.71
N THR A 22 -11.10 8.44 -1.82
CA THR A 22 -11.84 9.70 -1.89
C THR A 22 -13.30 9.46 -2.33
N GLY A 23 -14.16 10.49 -2.22
CA GLY A 23 -15.53 10.41 -2.72
C GLY A 23 -16.46 9.53 -1.87
N MET A 24 -16.16 9.38 -0.58
CA MET A 24 -16.99 8.66 0.37
C MET A 24 -18.29 9.45 0.71
N PRO A 25 -19.40 8.76 1.03
CA PRO A 25 -20.59 9.43 1.53
C PRO A 25 -20.28 10.21 2.81
N GLY A 26 -20.74 11.46 2.90
CA GLY A 26 -20.41 12.35 4.02
C GLY A 26 -19.14 13.18 3.82
N GLY A 27 -18.44 13.02 2.69
CA GLY A 27 -17.33 13.89 2.28
C GLY A 27 -16.00 13.59 2.96
N SER A 28 -15.99 12.78 4.03
CA SER A 28 -14.76 12.36 4.70
C SER A 28 -14.10 11.20 3.98
N ASP A 29 -12.89 11.46 3.58
CA ASP A 29 -11.95 10.56 2.95
C ASP A 29 -11.62 9.34 3.84
N ALA A 30 -11.58 8.12 3.26
CA ALA A 30 -11.28 6.90 4.01
C ALA A 30 -9.80 6.51 3.88
N ARG A 31 -9.22 5.96 4.95
CA ARG A 31 -7.80 5.63 5.06
C ARG A 31 -7.61 4.17 5.44
N TYR A 32 -6.71 3.49 4.75
CA TYR A 32 -6.37 2.10 4.99
C TYR A 32 -4.86 1.89 4.94
N THR A 33 -4.39 0.92 5.70
CA THR A 33 -3.03 0.39 5.60
C THR A 33 -3.08 -0.96 4.92
N LEU A 34 -2.25 -1.14 3.90
CA LEU A 34 -2.08 -2.36 3.16
C LEU A 34 -0.77 -3.01 3.60
N PHE A 35 -0.85 -4.23 4.13
CA PHE A 35 0.34 -5.03 4.43
C PHE A 35 0.39 -6.23 3.51
N ARG A 36 1.44 -6.33 2.69
CA ARG A 36 1.76 -7.55 1.95
C ARG A 36 2.37 -8.55 2.93
N ASN A 37 1.74 -9.70 3.09
CA ASN A 37 2.33 -10.82 3.82
C ASN A 37 3.03 -11.73 2.81
N THR A 38 4.36 -11.73 2.81
CA THR A 38 5.17 -12.58 1.93
C THR A 38 5.12 -14.04 2.40
N GLY A 39 4.71 -14.95 1.53
CA GLY A 39 4.66 -16.39 1.79
C GLY A 39 6.06 -16.97 1.95
N HIS A 40 6.26 -17.81 2.97
CA HIS A 40 7.54 -18.48 3.23
C HIS A 40 7.33 -19.96 3.57
N SER A 41 8.08 -20.85 2.91
CA SER A 41 8.17 -22.26 3.30
C SER A 41 8.89 -22.45 4.65
N ASN A 42 9.81 -21.54 4.98
CA ASN A 42 10.55 -21.53 6.24
C ASN A 42 11.17 -20.14 6.52
N VAL A 43 11.19 -19.72 7.78
CA VAL A 43 11.79 -18.46 8.27
C VAL A 43 13.04 -18.67 9.17
N SER A 44 13.55 -19.90 9.26
CA SER A 44 14.65 -20.27 10.17
C SER A 44 16.06 -19.89 9.67
N HIS A 45 16.18 -19.26 8.49
CA HIS A 45 17.46 -18.99 7.84
C HIS A 45 17.64 -17.50 7.55
N LEU A 46 18.59 -16.86 8.23
CA LEU A 46 18.88 -15.42 8.10
C LEU A 46 19.52 -15.00 6.76
N LEU A 47 20.09 -15.92 5.99
CA LEU A 47 20.92 -15.61 4.82
C LEU A 47 20.43 -16.21 3.49
N SER A 48 19.37 -17.02 3.50
CA SER A 48 18.87 -17.75 2.31
C SER A 48 17.35 -17.59 2.10
N GLU A 49 16.79 -16.47 2.55
CA GLU A 49 15.35 -16.19 2.52
C GLU A 49 14.74 -16.35 1.12
N LYS A 50 15.43 -15.88 0.08
CA LYS A 50 14.95 -15.96 -1.31
C LYS A 50 14.61 -17.37 -1.78
N GLN A 51 15.26 -18.40 -1.23
CA GLN A 51 15.00 -19.80 -1.58
C GLN A 51 13.75 -20.37 -0.89
N GLN A 52 13.22 -19.64 0.08
CA GLN A 52 12.09 -20.04 0.90
C GLN A 52 10.83 -19.20 0.60
N ILE A 53 10.90 -18.19 -0.26
CA ILE A 53 9.73 -17.38 -0.64
C ILE A 53 8.82 -18.23 -1.54
N LEU A 54 7.52 -18.20 -1.24
CA LEU A 54 6.45 -18.84 -2.00
C LEU A 54 5.48 -17.75 -2.48
N PRO A 55 5.71 -17.11 -3.64
CA PRO A 55 4.90 -15.98 -4.11
C PRO A 55 3.42 -16.32 -4.29
N GLU A 56 3.10 -17.58 -4.63
CA GLU A 56 1.74 -18.10 -4.73
C GLU A 56 0.98 -18.06 -3.39
N GLU A 57 1.69 -17.99 -2.27
CA GLU A 57 1.13 -17.91 -0.91
C GLU A 57 1.08 -16.47 -0.37
N ASP A 58 1.53 -15.47 -1.13
CA ASP A 58 1.45 -14.07 -0.71
C ASP A 58 0.00 -13.66 -0.48
N THR A 59 -0.29 -12.98 0.63
CA THR A 59 -1.64 -12.47 0.95
C THR A 59 -1.60 -10.98 1.24
N LEU A 60 -2.75 -10.31 1.15
CA LEU A 60 -2.88 -8.89 1.43
C LEU A 60 -3.78 -8.62 2.64
N THR A 61 -3.19 -8.11 3.72
CA THR A 61 -3.94 -7.60 4.87
C THR A 61 -4.36 -6.16 4.60
N VAL A 62 -5.66 -5.86 4.76
CA VAL A 62 -6.21 -4.50 4.62
C VAL A 62 -6.79 -4.06 5.96
N VAL A 63 -6.16 -3.05 6.57
CA VAL A 63 -6.58 -2.54 7.89
C VAL A 63 -7.19 -1.16 7.73
N ALA A 64 -8.33 -0.91 8.38
CA ALA A 64 -8.91 0.42 8.45
C ALA A 64 -8.05 1.33 9.36
N GLY A 65 -7.69 2.50 8.86
CA GLY A 65 -6.79 3.43 9.54
C GLY A 65 -5.34 3.34 9.06
N LEU A 66 -4.47 4.06 9.76
CA LEU A 66 -3.05 4.23 9.44
C LEU A 66 -2.21 3.52 10.51
N ILE A 67 -1.34 2.60 10.10
CA ILE A 67 -0.48 1.83 11.00
C ILE A 67 0.98 1.98 10.58
N GLY A 68 1.82 2.28 11.56
CA GLY A 68 3.25 2.44 11.36
C GLY A 68 3.62 3.79 10.76
N ALA A 69 4.89 4.15 10.91
CA ALA A 69 5.43 5.43 10.47
C ALA A 69 6.42 5.28 9.30
N TYR A 70 6.46 4.12 8.64
CA TYR A 70 7.45 3.80 7.60
C TYR A 70 6.78 3.29 6.32
N PRO A 71 5.95 4.12 5.65
CA PRO A 71 5.26 3.70 4.44
C PRO A 71 6.25 3.49 3.29
N ASN A 72 6.04 2.44 2.50
CA ASN A 72 6.79 2.20 1.27
C ASN A 72 6.12 2.81 0.03
N ALA A 73 4.80 2.92 0.02
CA ALA A 73 4.06 3.57 -1.07
C ALA A 73 2.79 4.27 -0.58
N PHE A 74 2.37 5.27 -1.34
CA PHE A 74 1.09 5.94 -1.19
C PHE A 74 0.20 5.66 -2.39
N TYR A 75 -1.06 5.38 -2.10
CA TYR A 75 -2.09 5.17 -3.10
C TYR A 75 -3.28 6.09 -2.85
N ARG A 76 -3.83 6.66 -3.92
CA ARG A 76 -5.03 7.48 -3.88
C ARG A 76 -5.98 7.05 -4.99
N VAL A 77 -7.24 6.81 -4.63
CA VAL A 77 -8.27 6.37 -5.58
C VAL A 77 -9.63 6.97 -5.24
N ASP A 78 -10.40 7.38 -6.26
CA ASP A 78 -11.81 7.69 -6.06
C ASP A 78 -12.62 6.42 -5.82
N ARG A 79 -13.59 6.45 -4.92
CA ARG A 79 -14.46 5.30 -4.59
C ARG A 79 -15.04 4.63 -5.83
N LYS A 80 -15.40 5.37 -6.89
CA LYS A 80 -15.95 4.83 -8.14
C LYS A 80 -14.92 4.01 -8.92
N GLN A 81 -13.63 4.26 -8.71
CA GLN A 81 -12.52 3.57 -9.35
C GLN A 81 -11.90 2.46 -8.49
N LEU A 82 -12.43 2.22 -7.28
CA LEU A 82 -11.89 1.21 -6.37
C LEU A 82 -11.85 -0.20 -6.99
N SER A 83 -12.85 -0.56 -7.80
CA SER A 83 -12.85 -1.84 -8.52
C SER A 83 -11.66 -1.95 -9.49
N HIS A 84 -11.33 -0.87 -10.19
CA HIS A 84 -10.19 -0.83 -11.10
C HIS A 84 -8.85 -0.94 -10.35
N LEU A 85 -8.73 -0.34 -9.17
CA LEU A 85 -7.55 -0.52 -8.31
C LEU A 85 -7.38 -1.97 -7.89
N VAL A 86 -8.47 -2.62 -7.44
CA VAL A 86 -8.43 -4.04 -7.04
C VAL A 86 -8.02 -4.92 -8.22
N THR A 87 -8.61 -4.70 -9.40
CA THR A 87 -8.24 -5.44 -10.60
C THR A 87 -6.77 -5.22 -10.97
N ALA A 88 -6.31 -3.97 -10.99
CA ALA A 88 -4.92 -3.67 -11.34
C ALA A 88 -3.92 -4.37 -10.41
N ILE A 89 -4.19 -4.38 -9.10
CA ILE A 89 -3.35 -5.11 -8.13
C ILE A 89 -3.37 -6.61 -8.40
N SER A 90 -4.55 -7.20 -8.66
CA SER A 90 -4.68 -8.65 -8.87
C SER A 90 -4.08 -9.19 -10.16
N THR A 91 -3.66 -8.31 -11.07
CA THR A 91 -3.13 -8.67 -12.39
C THR A 91 -1.73 -8.11 -12.64
N LEU A 92 -1.00 -7.73 -11.59
CA LEU A 92 0.41 -7.33 -11.72
C LEU A 92 1.26 -8.56 -12.06
N GLU A 93 1.99 -8.51 -13.16
CA GLU A 93 2.88 -9.61 -13.57
C GLU A 93 4.32 -9.18 -13.76
N ASN A 94 4.55 -7.88 -14.01
CA ASN A 94 5.86 -7.33 -14.31
C ASN A 94 6.01 -5.85 -13.86
N GLU A 95 7.23 -5.33 -13.99
CA GLU A 95 7.55 -3.94 -13.60
C GLU A 95 6.78 -2.91 -14.43
N ALA A 96 6.45 -3.20 -15.70
CA ALA A 96 5.67 -2.27 -16.52
C ALA A 96 4.21 -2.18 -16.04
N ASP A 97 3.62 -3.30 -15.60
CA ASP A 97 2.29 -3.29 -14.97
C ASP A 97 2.33 -2.50 -13.66
N TYR A 98 3.39 -2.67 -12.86
CA TYR A 98 3.55 -1.93 -11.61
C TYR A 98 3.70 -0.43 -11.84
N ALA A 99 4.53 -0.04 -12.81
CA ALA A 99 4.70 1.36 -13.19
C ALA A 99 3.37 1.98 -13.65
N ALA A 100 2.60 1.26 -14.49
CA ALA A 100 1.28 1.72 -14.93
C ALA A 100 0.26 1.82 -13.79
N PHE A 101 0.32 0.90 -12.82
CA PHE A 101 -0.48 0.97 -11.59
C PHE A 101 -0.12 2.21 -10.77
N MET A 102 1.16 2.46 -10.56
CA MET A 102 1.66 3.63 -9.83
C MET A 102 1.40 4.96 -10.55
N ASP A 103 1.44 4.98 -11.88
CA ASP A 103 1.06 6.17 -12.67
C ASP A 103 -0.41 6.53 -12.47
N ARG A 104 -1.26 5.52 -12.28
CA ARG A 104 -2.71 5.72 -12.14
C ARG A 104 -3.17 5.98 -10.72
N PHE A 105 -2.57 5.30 -9.75
CA PHE A 105 -3.05 5.30 -8.36
C PHE A 105 -1.99 5.71 -7.35
N GLY A 106 -0.72 5.71 -7.72
CA GLY A 106 0.38 6.05 -6.83
C GLY A 106 0.49 7.56 -6.60
N VAL A 107 0.92 7.96 -5.40
CA VAL A 107 1.36 9.33 -5.12
C VAL A 107 2.85 9.29 -4.84
N ARG A 108 3.64 9.46 -5.91
CA ARG A 108 5.11 9.43 -5.86
C ARG A 108 5.66 10.74 -5.30
N ARG A 109 6.93 10.76 -4.85
CA ARG A 109 7.57 11.99 -4.37
C ARG A 109 7.68 13.08 -5.44
N SER A 110 7.74 12.66 -6.70
CA SER A 110 7.73 13.58 -7.85
C SER A 110 6.34 14.12 -8.20
N ASP A 111 5.28 13.62 -7.56
CA ASP A 111 3.92 14.16 -7.73
C ASP A 111 3.84 15.57 -7.11
N PRO A 112 3.35 16.59 -7.83
CA PRO A 112 3.17 17.93 -7.28
C PRO A 112 2.29 17.99 -6.02
N ALA A 113 1.34 17.05 -5.88
CA ALA A 113 0.45 16.93 -4.74
C ALA A 113 1.02 16.06 -3.61
N PHE A 114 2.26 15.59 -3.72
CA PHE A 114 2.87 14.69 -2.73
C PHE A 114 2.81 15.24 -1.31
N TRP A 115 3.26 16.49 -1.10
CA TRP A 115 3.32 17.09 0.23
C TRP A 115 1.93 17.35 0.82
N GLU A 116 1.01 17.85 0.01
CA GLU A 116 -0.39 18.01 0.41
C GLU A 116 -1.01 16.68 0.86
N HIS A 117 -0.77 15.61 0.10
CA HIS A 117 -1.26 14.28 0.44
C HIS A 117 -0.62 13.71 1.72
N SER A 118 0.71 13.87 1.85
CA SER A 118 1.47 13.50 3.03
C SER A 118 0.95 14.19 4.30
N ASP A 119 0.72 15.49 4.22
CA ASP A 119 0.28 16.31 5.36
C ASP A 119 -1.14 15.95 5.79
N ASP A 120 -2.03 15.69 4.82
CA ASP A 120 -3.37 15.18 5.08
C ASP A 120 -3.33 13.79 5.76
N LEU A 121 -2.50 12.87 5.27
CA LEU A 121 -2.30 11.57 5.91
C LEU A 121 -1.76 11.71 7.33
N PHE A 122 -0.83 12.63 7.57
CA PHE A 122 -0.26 12.87 8.89
C PHE A 122 -1.30 13.47 9.86
N ALA A 123 -2.13 14.41 9.40
CA ALA A 123 -3.24 14.94 10.19
C ALA A 123 -4.27 13.85 10.53
N ALA A 124 -4.62 13.02 9.53
CA ALA A 124 -5.50 11.87 9.73
C ALA A 124 -4.89 10.87 10.73
N PHE A 125 -3.59 10.60 10.68
CA PHE A 125 -2.94 9.66 11.58
C PHE A 125 -3.01 10.12 13.04
N GLN A 126 -2.73 11.41 13.29
CA GLN A 126 -2.87 12.02 14.62
C GLN A 126 -4.31 11.93 15.15
N SER A 127 -5.31 12.10 14.28
CA SER A 127 -6.71 12.01 14.67
C SER A 127 -7.16 10.57 14.95
N LEU A 128 -6.80 9.63 14.07
CA LEU A 128 -7.22 8.23 14.14
C LEU A 128 -6.49 7.43 15.21
N SER A 129 -5.25 7.81 15.56
CA SER A 129 -4.39 7.06 16.48
C SER A 129 -3.48 7.99 17.29
N PRO A 130 -4.03 8.88 18.14
CA PRO A 130 -3.30 9.97 18.78
C PRO A 130 -2.11 9.52 19.66
N VAL A 131 -2.14 8.30 20.18
CA VAL A 131 -1.05 7.74 21.00
C VAL A 131 0.06 7.10 20.15
N ALA A 132 -0.31 6.47 19.03
CA ALA A 132 0.62 5.71 18.18
C ALA A 132 1.11 6.51 16.96
N ALA A 133 0.49 7.66 16.67
CA ALA A 133 0.83 8.49 15.52
C ALA A 133 2.28 8.99 15.59
N GLY A 134 3.09 8.47 14.68
CA GLY A 134 4.44 8.94 14.41
C GLY A 134 4.48 9.90 13.22
N ARG A 135 5.62 10.56 13.01
CA ARG A 135 5.91 11.22 11.73
C ARG A 135 6.32 10.17 10.72
N PHE A 136 5.79 10.26 9.51
CA PHE A 136 6.21 9.35 8.46
C PHE A 136 7.68 9.58 8.08
N ASP A 137 8.46 8.50 8.14
CA ASP A 137 9.79 8.41 7.59
C ASP A 137 9.69 7.95 6.14
N TYR A 138 10.08 8.83 5.23
CA TYR A 138 10.02 8.54 3.81
C TYR A 138 11.22 7.76 3.29
N ASN A 139 12.27 7.46 4.06
CA ASN A 139 13.50 6.82 3.57
C ASN A 139 13.27 5.57 2.71
N ARG A 140 12.18 4.83 2.93
CA ARG A 140 11.79 3.62 2.19
C ARG A 140 10.61 3.81 1.23
N LEU A 141 10.13 5.03 1.07
CA LEU A 141 9.09 5.39 0.12
C LEU A 141 9.66 5.30 -1.29
N GLU A 142 9.10 4.40 -2.09
CA GLU A 142 9.59 4.11 -3.44
C GLU A 142 9.12 5.16 -4.45
N ASN A 143 9.85 5.20 -5.57
CA ASN A 143 9.57 6.12 -6.69
C ASN A 143 9.64 5.42 -8.05
N ARG A 144 9.49 4.10 -8.05
CA ARG A 144 9.30 3.30 -9.27
C ARG A 144 7.84 3.38 -9.73
#